data_AF-A0A945WZM2-F1
#
_entry.id   AF-A0A945WZM2-F1
#
_cell.length_a   1.000
_cell.length_b   1.000
_cell.length_c   1.000
_cell.angle_alpha   90.00
_cell.angle_beta   90.00
_cell.angle_gamma   90.00
#
_symmetry.space_group_name_H-M   'P 1'
#
loop_
_entity.id
_entity.type
_entity.pdbx_description
1 polymer ?
#
loop_
_entity_poly.entity_id
_entity_poly.type
_entity_poly.pdbx_seq_one_letter_code
_entity_poly.pdbx_strand_id
1 'polypeptide(L)' 'MAVSAYRSGEEMLVLVGNYARTAQTTIQIKLPIKVPSMTLDLRSGEPLVTARPLALDVDPGDFFLVYVKGRQ' A
#
# COMPACT_ATOMS: atom_id res chain seq x y z
N MET A 1 5.77 -12.89 3.89
CA MET A 1 4.88 -11.80 3.45
C MET A 1 4.05 -11.36 4.63
N ALA A 2 3.96 -10.06 4.91
CA ALA A 2 3.01 -9.56 5.90
C ALA A 2 2.39 -8.25 5.41
N VAL A 3 1.07 -8.13 5.62
CA VAL A 3 0.30 -6.93 5.36
C VAL A 3 -0.39 -6.56 6.66
N SER A 4 -0.21 -5.32 7.10
CA SER A 4 -0.93 -4.74 8.24
C SER A 4 -1.58 -3.45 7.78
N ALA A 5 -2.80 -3.19 8.23
CA ALA A 5 -3.52 -2.00 7.81
C ALA A 5 -4.32 -1.41 8.97
N TYR A 6 -4.39 -0.08 8.97
CA TYR A 6 -5.22 0.70 9.86
C TYR A 6 -6.10 1.65 9.03
N ARG A 7 -7.38 1.74 9.34
CA ARG A 7 -8.34 2.61 8.64
C ARG A 7 -9.05 3.52 9.63
N SER A 8 -9.17 4.79 9.27
CA SER A 8 -9.98 5.79 9.97
C SER A 8 -10.81 6.57 8.95
N GLY A 9 -12.08 6.24 8.81
CA GLY A 9 -12.98 6.86 7.82
C GLY A 9 -12.52 6.65 6.38
N GLU A 10 -12.24 7.75 5.68
CA GLU A 10 -11.72 7.75 4.30
C GLU A 10 -10.18 7.74 4.24
N GLU A 11 -9.50 7.62 5.37
CA GLU A 11 -8.05 7.56 5.42
C GLU A 11 -7.60 6.17 5.86
N MET A 12 -6.51 5.67 5.27
CA MET A 12 -5.99 4.35 5.53
C MET A 12 -4.47 4.36 5.45
N LEU A 13 -3.83 3.67 6.39
CA LEU A 13 -2.40 3.39 6.41
C LEU A 13 -2.19 1.90 6.20
N VAL A 14 -1.29 1.52 5.31
CA VAL A 14 -0.98 0.13 4.98
C VAL A 14 0.51 -0.08 5.03
N LEU A 15 0.96 -0.99 5.88
CA LEU A 15 2.33 -1.49 5.88
C LEU A 15 2.35 -2.83 5.12
N VAL A 16 3.17 -2.89 4.08
CA VAL A 16 3.32 -4.10 3.26
C VAL A 16 4.79 -4.45 3.16
N GLY A 17 5.17 -5.63 3.65
CA GLY A 17 6.55 -6.08 3.66
C GLY A 17 6.75 -7.44 2.98
N ASN A 18 7.82 -7.55 2.19
CA ASN A 18 8.29 -8.81 1.66
C ASN A 18 9.48 -9.33 2.47
N TYR A 19 9.18 -9.99 3.59
CA TYR A 19 10.20 -10.63 4.44
C TYR A 19 10.70 -11.99 3.90
N ALA A 20 10.34 -12.37 2.66
CA ALA A 20 10.93 -13.55 2.03
C ALA A 20 12.37 -13.24 1.57
N ARG A 21 13.22 -14.27 1.51
CA ARG A 21 14.65 -14.08 1.23
C ARG A 21 15.03 -14.04 -0.26
N THR A 22 14.13 -14.40 -1.19
CA THR A 22 14.59 -14.84 -2.52
C THR A 22 13.84 -14.33 -3.74
N ALA A 23 12.62 -13.77 -3.64
CA ALA A 23 11.90 -13.29 -4.83
C ALA A 23 11.13 -11.99 -4.57
N GLN A 24 11.24 -11.04 -5.51
CA GLN A 24 10.32 -9.91 -5.60
C GLN A 24 8.89 -10.45 -5.71
N THR A 25 7.97 -9.82 -5.00
CA THR A 25 6.58 -10.28 -4.96
C THR A 25 5.64 -9.11 -5.22
N THR A 26 4.75 -9.28 -6.18
CA THR A 26 3.61 -8.38 -6.37
C THR A 26 2.59 -8.65 -5.28
N ILE A 27 2.38 -7.68 -4.39
CA ILE A 27 1.38 -7.76 -3.32
C ILE A 27 0.17 -6.92 -3.73
N GLN A 28 -0.99 -7.56 -3.79
CA GLN A 28 -2.25 -6.92 -4.12
C GLN A 28 -3.09 -6.65 -2.88
N ILE A 29 -3.50 -5.40 -2.72
CA ILE A 29 -4.25 -4.91 -1.56
C ILE A 29 -5.61 -4.42 -2.04
N LYS A 30 -6.67 -5.05 -1.55
CA LYS A 30 -8.04 -4.57 -1.78
C LYS A 30 -8.32 -3.39 -0.86
N LEU A 31 -8.38 -2.19 -1.42
CA LEU A 31 -8.68 -0.97 -0.66
C LEU A 31 -10.19 -0.87 -0.40
N PRO A 32 -10.63 -0.76 0.87
CA PRO A 32 -12.04 -0.60 1.23
C PRO A 32 -12.56 0.84 1.12
N ILE A 33 -11.75 1.75 0.56
CA ILE A 33 -12.09 3.14 0.21
C ILE A 33 -12.73 3.14 -1.18
N LYS A 34 -13.89 3.81 -1.37
CA LYS A 34 -14.72 3.79 -2.60
C LYS A 34 -14.31 4.75 -3.71
N VAL A 35 -13.58 5.82 -3.43
CA VAL A 35 -12.92 6.66 -4.46
C VAL A 35 -11.61 7.17 -3.86
N PRO A 36 -10.43 6.58 -4.13
CA PRO A 36 -9.21 7.02 -3.50
C PRO A 36 -8.71 8.23 -4.29
N SER A 37 -8.56 9.37 -3.62
CA SER A 37 -8.07 10.60 -4.23
C SER A 37 -6.54 10.67 -4.24
N MET A 38 -5.88 9.95 -3.33
CA MET A 38 -4.43 9.99 -3.18
C MET A 38 -3.92 8.66 -2.61
N THR A 39 -2.80 8.20 -3.15
CA THR A 39 -2.00 7.08 -2.64
C THR A 39 -0.56 7.53 -2.63
N LEU A 40 0.13 7.36 -1.51
CA LEU A 40 1.47 7.90 -1.26
C LEU A 40 2.32 6.85 -0.55
N ASP A 41 3.54 6.61 -0.99
CA ASP A 41 4.53 5.94 -0.14
C ASP A 41 5.12 6.96 0.84
N LEU A 42 4.85 6.79 2.12
CA LEU A 42 5.35 7.68 3.16
C LEU A 42 6.86 7.58 3.37
N ARG A 43 7.52 6.52 2.89
CA ARG A 43 8.97 6.37 2.99
C ARG A 43 9.71 7.30 2.04
N SER A 44 9.30 7.30 0.77
CA SER A 44 9.93 8.09 -0.29
C SER A 44 9.27 9.46 -0.48
N GLY A 45 8.01 9.60 -0.03
CA GLY A 45 7.17 10.74 -0.36
C GLY A 45 6.66 10.72 -1.80
N GLU A 46 6.83 9.61 -2.53
CA GLU A 46 6.41 9.50 -3.92
C GLU A 46 4.94 9.11 -4.04
N PRO A 47 4.16 9.80 -4.90
CA PRO A 47 2.80 9.41 -5.17
C PRO A 47 2.79 8.06 -5.89
N LEU A 48 1.93 7.16 -5.43
CA LEU A 48 1.72 5.85 -6.05
C LEU A 48 0.50 5.88 -6.97
N VAL A 49 0.52 5.05 -8.01
CA VAL A 49 -0.63 4.89 -8.89
C VAL A 49 -1.80 4.36 -8.07
N THR A 50 -2.85 5.18 -8.01
CA THR A 50 -4.06 4.83 -7.28
C THR A 50 -4.89 3.85 -8.10
N ALA A 51 -4.79 2.56 -7.75
CA ALA A 51 -5.47 1.48 -8.45
C ALA A 51 -6.33 0.63 -7.51
N ARG A 52 -7.24 -0.16 -8.11
CA ARG A 52 -8.03 -1.18 -7.40
C ARG A 52 -7.98 -2.53 -8.11
N PRO A 53 -7.34 -3.55 -7.51
CA PRO A 53 -6.57 -3.50 -6.27
C PRO A 53 -5.32 -2.60 -6.38
N LEU A 54 -4.80 -2.11 -5.25
CA LEU A 54 -3.47 -1.51 -5.21
C LEU A 54 -2.45 -2.64 -5.35
N ALA A 55 -1.58 -2.58 -6.35
CA ALA A 55 -0.54 -3.57 -6.58
C ALA A 55 0.82 -2.92 -6.34
N LEU A 56 1.66 -3.56 -5.53
CA LEU A 56 3.01 -3.09 -5.20
C LEU A 56 3.98 -4.24 -5.42
N ASP A 57 5.03 -3.99 -6.20
CA ASP A 57 6.14 -4.92 -6.35
C ASP A 57 7.14 -4.65 -5.24
N VAL A 58 7.27 -5.62 -4.31
CA VAL A 58 8.08 -5.45 -3.11
C VAL A 58 9.28 -6.39 -3.16
N ASP A 59 10.47 -5.79 -3.11
CA ASP A 59 11.73 -6.52 -3.15
C ASP A 59 11.98 -7.33 -1.85
N PRO A 60 12.75 -8.43 -1.92
CA PRO A 60 13.13 -9.21 -0.74
C PRO A 60 13.78 -8.33 0.33
N GLY A 61 13.25 -8.39 1.56
CA GLY A 61 13.73 -7.61 2.69
C GLY A 61 13.23 -6.16 2.73
N ASP A 62 12.43 -5.72 1.75
CA ASP A 62 11.92 -4.35 1.69
C ASP A 62 10.41 -4.26 2.05
N PHE A 63 9.92 -3.02 2.17
CA PHE A 63 8.52 -2.74 2.52
C PHE A 63 8.02 -1.40 1.96
N PHE A 64 6.71 -1.26 1.80
CA PHE A 64 6.07 0.03 1.55
C PHE A 64 5.26 0.46 2.77
N LEU A 65 5.28 1.75 3.09
CA LEU A 65 4.36 2.35 4.06
C LEU A 65 3.40 3.27 3.31
N VAL A 66 2.27 2.72 2.91
CA VAL A 66 1.33 3.40 2.03
C VAL A 66 0.27 4.15 2.82
N TYR A 67 0.14 5.44 2.55
CA TYR A 67 -1.02 6.23 2.95
C TYR A 67 -2.00 6.35 1.79
N VAL A 68 -3.27 6.08 2.08
CA VAL A 68 -4.38 6.19 1.14
C VAL A 68 -5.42 7.15 1.70
N LYS A 69 -5.85 8.09 0.87
CA LYS A 69 -6.94 9.02 1.19
C LYS A 69 -8.06 8.89 0.18
N GLY A 70 -9.27 8.76 0.66
CA GLY A 70 -10.52 8.78 -0.07
C GLY A 70 -11.06 10.19 -0.28
N ARG A 71 -11.93 10.32 -1.29
CA ARG A 71 -12.78 11.49 -1.49
C ARG A 71 -14.12 11.24 -0.81
N GLN A 72 -14.61 12.22 -0.05
CA GLN A 72 -15.97 12.24 0.48
C GLN A 72 -17.00 12.40 -0.64
#